data_AF-A0AAP5JWJ5-F1
#
_entry.id   AF-A0AAP5JWJ5-F1
#
_cell.length_a   1.000
_cell.length_b   1.000
_cell.length_c   1.000
_cell.angle_alpha   90.00
_cell.angle_beta   90.00
_cell.angle_gamma   90.00
#
_symmetry.space_group_name_H-M   'P 1'
#
loop_
_entity.id
_entity.type
_entity.pdbx_description
1 polymer ?
#
loop_
_entity_poly.entity_id
_entity_poly.type
_entity_poly.pdbx_seq_one_letter_code
_entity_poly.pdbx_strand_id
1 'polypeptide(L)'
;MASIEKRGNNSWRLIVEAGHSPNGKRIKRTKTVRVEDQSLLRTTKKLRDFLETELHKFKIEVESGAYISPEKMTFATFVEEWREKYATKHLSHRTLHVYEQNLKNRIIPTFGHLRLNEIRPIHIVNYIHSLEKDGVRGDRKKGGLSSSTIQYDHKIITNVLTRAVE
;
A
#
# COMPACT_ATOMS: atom_id res chain seq x y z
N MET A 1 5.82 16.09 -19.82
CA MET A 1 7.09 16.68 -19.33
C MET A 1 7.45 16.10 -17.96
N ALA A 2 8.73 16.04 -17.59
CA ALA A 2 9.18 15.57 -16.27
C ALA A 2 10.15 16.57 -15.63
N SER A 3 10.05 16.80 -14.31
CA SER A 3 10.89 17.77 -13.59
C SER A 3 11.18 17.34 -12.14
N ILE A 4 12.22 17.92 -11.56
CA ILE A 4 12.68 17.67 -10.18
C ILE A 4 12.64 19.00 -9.43
N GLU A 5 11.97 19.02 -8.28
CA GLU A 5 11.82 20.18 -7.42
C GLU A 5 12.45 19.88 -6.05
N LYS A 6 13.37 20.73 -5.56
CA LYS A 6 13.92 20.57 -4.20
C LYS A 6 12.89 21.06 -3.18
N ARG A 7 12.53 20.20 -2.21
CA ARG A 7 11.53 20.49 -1.16
C ARG A 7 12.16 20.79 0.20
N GLY A 8 13.32 20.21 0.49
CA GLY A 8 14.02 20.41 1.76
C GLY A 8 15.51 20.04 1.64
N ASN A 9 16.19 19.96 2.78
CA ASN A 9 17.63 19.67 2.81
C ASN A 9 17.98 18.30 2.22
N ASN A 10 17.11 17.30 2.43
CA ASN A 10 17.28 15.93 1.98
C ASN A 10 16.04 15.37 1.24
N SER A 11 15.19 16.25 0.71
CA SER A 11 13.93 15.85 0.07
C SER A 11 13.72 16.56 -1.28
N TRP A 12 13.38 15.75 -2.29
CA TRP A 12 13.08 16.18 -3.65
C TRP A 12 11.73 15.64 -4.10
N ARG A 13 11.01 16.42 -4.88
CA ARG A 13 9.77 16.03 -5.54
C ARG A 13 10.02 15.81 -7.02
N LEU A 14 9.75 14.61 -7.48
CA LEU A 14 9.71 14.23 -8.89
C LEU A 14 8.31 14.52 -9.41
N ILE A 15 8.20 15.16 -10.57
CA ILE A 15 6.93 15.54 -11.20
C ILE A 15 6.92 14.99 -12.61
N VAL A 16 5.88 14.23 -12.97
CA VAL A 16 5.67 13.72 -14.34
C VAL A 16 4.25 14.08 -14.77
N GLU A 17 4.14 14.68 -15.96
CA GLU A 17 2.84 14.96 -16.58
C GLU A 17 2.32 13.69 -17.27
N ALA A 18 1.11 13.28 -16.91
CA ALA A 18 0.44 12.05 -17.37
C ALA A 18 -0.73 12.35 -18.33
N GLY A 19 -0.60 13.39 -19.17
CA GLY A 19 -1.62 13.79 -20.14
C GLY A 19 -2.64 14.82 -19.61
N HIS A 20 -3.84 14.84 -20.21
CA HIS A 20 -4.90 15.81 -19.92
C HIS A 20 -6.16 15.10 -19.40
N SER A 21 -6.80 15.67 -18.38
CA SER A 21 -8.12 15.28 -17.89
C SER A 21 -9.19 15.57 -18.95
N PRO A 22 -10.36 14.90 -18.90
CA PRO A 22 -11.51 15.25 -19.75
C PRO A 22 -11.91 16.73 -19.71
N ASN A 23 -11.59 17.42 -18.61
CA ASN A 23 -11.81 18.86 -18.44
C ASN A 23 -10.65 19.73 -18.98
N GLY A 24 -9.75 19.18 -19.79
CA GLY A 24 -8.60 19.89 -20.37
C GLY A 24 -7.45 20.21 -19.40
N LYS A 25 -7.61 19.94 -18.09
CA LYS A 25 -6.55 20.18 -17.09
C LYS A 25 -5.43 19.15 -17.20
N ARG A 26 -4.18 19.61 -17.19
CA ARG A 26 -2.99 18.72 -17.16
C ARG A 26 -2.99 17.85 -15.90
N ILE A 27 -2.86 16.54 -16.08
CA ILE A 27 -2.72 15.58 -14.98
C ILE A 27 -1.25 15.51 -14.62
N LYS A 28 -0.90 15.91 -13.39
CA LYS A 28 0.45 15.79 -12.85
C LYS A 28 0.50 14.70 -11.79
N ARG A 29 1.49 13.82 -11.87
CA ARG A 29 1.82 12.83 -10.84
C ARG A 29 3.09 13.27 -10.15
N THR A 30 3.11 13.18 -8.82
CA THR A 30 4.25 13.63 -8.01
C THR A 30 4.69 12.52 -7.07
N LYS A 31 6.01 12.28 -6.98
CA LYS A 31 6.63 11.32 -6.05
C LYS A 31 7.69 12.06 -5.24
N THR A 32 7.68 11.91 -3.91
CA THR A 32 8.70 12.52 -3.05
C THR A 32 9.79 11.50 -2.75
N VAL A 33 11.05 11.84 -3.01
CA VAL A 33 12.23 11.04 -2.70
C VAL A 33 12.97 11.70 -1.56
N ARG A 34 13.28 10.91 -0.52
CA ARG A 34 14.15 11.32 0.59
C ARG A 34 15.47 10.59 0.46
N VAL A 35 16.57 11.32 0.52
CA VAL A 35 17.93 10.76 0.44
C VAL A 35 18.56 10.87 1.82
N GLU A 36 18.69 9.76 2.52
CA GLU A 36 19.30 9.72 3.86
C GLU A 36 20.81 9.50 3.82
N ASP A 37 21.32 9.01 2.68
CA ASP A 37 22.74 8.75 2.48
C ASP A 37 23.54 10.07 2.37
N GLN A 38 24.34 10.34 3.40
CA GLN A 38 25.20 11.53 3.48
C GLN A 38 26.25 11.59 2.34
N SER A 39 26.67 10.44 1.79
CA SER A 39 27.65 10.40 0.71
C SER A 39 27.07 10.93 -0.61
N LEU A 40 25.80 10.62 -0.87
CA LEU A 40 25.03 11.15 -1.99
C LEU A 40 24.72 12.63 -1.79
N LEU A 41 24.34 13.04 -0.58
CA LEU A 41 24.05 14.45 -0.27
C LEU A 41 25.25 15.39 -0.44
N ARG A 42 26.47 14.92 -0.17
CA ARG A 42 27.70 15.71 -0.31
C ARG A 42 28.15 15.88 -1.75
N THR A 43 27.80 14.94 -2.64
CA THR A 43 28.29 14.94 -4.03
C THR A 43 27.19 15.36 -4.99
N THR A 44 27.19 16.63 -5.42
CA THR A 44 26.16 17.21 -6.28
C THR A 44 25.92 16.44 -7.59
N LYS A 45 26.99 15.96 -8.23
CA LYS A 45 26.88 15.16 -9.46
C LYS A 45 26.21 13.80 -9.22
N LYS A 46 26.64 13.05 -8.21
CA LYS A 46 26.04 11.73 -7.88
C LYS A 46 24.59 11.87 -7.43
N LEU A 47 24.28 12.91 -6.67
CA LEU A 47 22.91 13.23 -6.27
C LEU A 47 22.02 13.49 -7.48
N ARG A 48 22.52 14.27 -8.45
CA ARG A 48 21.79 14.56 -9.68
C ARG A 48 21.54 13.29 -10.50
N ASP A 49 22.57 12.49 -10.75
CA ASP A 49 22.46 11.23 -11.51
C ASP A 49 21.47 10.25 -10.84
N PHE A 50 21.50 10.17 -9.51
CA PHE A 50 20.54 9.39 -8.72
C PHE A 50 19.10 9.89 -8.90
N LEU A 51 18.88 11.20 -8.75
CA LEU A 51 17.54 11.79 -8.89
C LEU A 51 17.02 11.69 -10.33
N GLU A 52 17.87 11.80 -11.35
CA GLU A 52 17.51 11.60 -12.75
C GLU A 52 17.15 10.14 -13.04
N THR A 53 17.88 9.18 -12.45
CA THR A 53 17.55 7.76 -12.54
C THR A 53 16.19 7.46 -11.91
N GLU A 54 15.93 7.98 -10.71
CA GLU A 54 14.64 7.83 -10.03
C GLU A 54 13.50 8.54 -10.81
N LEU A 55 13.76 9.69 -11.42
CA LEU A 55 12.82 10.37 -12.30
C LEU A 55 12.48 9.52 -13.53
N HIS A 56 13.48 8.87 -14.13
CA HIS A 56 13.27 8.03 -15.31
C HIS A 56 12.44 6.79 -14.98
N LYS A 57 12.73 6.09 -13.87
CA LYS A 57 11.90 4.99 -13.36
C LYS A 57 10.46 5.45 -13.14
N PHE A 58 10.29 6.58 -12.44
CA PHE A 58 8.97 7.14 -12.17
C PHE A 58 8.22 7.53 -13.44
N LYS A 59 8.92 8.05 -14.46
CA LYS A 59 8.34 8.35 -15.77
C LYS A 59 7.81 7.09 -16.45
N ILE A 60 8.60 6.01 -16.47
CA ILE A 60 8.18 4.73 -17.05
C ILE A 60 6.95 4.18 -16.31
N GLU A 61 6.93 4.22 -14.97
CA GLU A 61 5.77 3.80 -14.16
C GLU A 61 4.51 4.60 -14.52
N VAL A 62 4.65 5.92 -14.73
CA VAL A 62 3.52 6.80 -15.07
C VAL A 62 3.02 6.57 -16.50
N GLU A 63 3.92 6.44 -17.47
CA GLU A 63 3.59 6.24 -18.88
C GLU A 63 2.97 4.85 -19.14
N SER A 64 3.43 3.82 -18.43
CA SER A 64 2.85 2.47 -18.47
C SER A 64 1.46 2.37 -17.82
N GLY A 65 0.99 3.43 -17.15
CA GLY A 65 -0.28 3.41 -16.41
C GLY A 65 -0.23 2.60 -15.11
N ALA A 66 0.91 1.96 -14.80
CA ALA A 66 1.14 1.19 -13.58
C ALA A 66 1.34 2.07 -12.33
N TYR A 67 1.57 3.38 -12.51
CA TYR A 67 1.74 4.29 -11.37
C TYR A 67 0.42 4.56 -10.64
N ILE A 68 0.16 3.75 -9.62
CA ILE A 68 -0.74 4.08 -8.54
C ILE A 68 0.07 4.89 -7.53
N SER A 69 -0.31 6.16 -7.33
CA SER A 69 0.29 6.96 -6.26
C SER A 69 0.13 6.18 -4.93
N PRO A 70 1.21 5.95 -4.16
CA PRO A 70 1.11 5.19 -2.90
C PRO A 70 0.05 5.76 -1.95
N GLU A 71 -0.14 7.09 -1.99
CA GLU A 71 -1.17 7.81 -1.22
C GLU A 71 -2.61 7.49 -1.63
N LYS A 72 -2.81 6.86 -2.80
CA LYS A 72 -4.11 6.48 -3.35
C LYS A 72 -4.30 4.96 -3.43
N MET A 73 -3.30 4.18 -3.05
CA MET A 73 -3.41 2.73 -3.08
C MET A 73 -4.39 2.26 -2.00
N THR A 74 -5.40 1.49 -2.42
CA THR A 74 -6.36 0.89 -1.50
C THR A 74 -5.79 -0.39 -0.90
N PHE A 75 -6.32 -0.77 0.26
CA PHE A 75 -5.93 -2.01 0.92
C PHE A 75 -6.15 -3.23 0.01
N ALA A 76 -7.26 -3.27 -0.72
CA ALA A 76 -7.56 -4.39 -1.62
C ALA A 76 -6.51 -4.53 -2.72
N THR A 77 -6.15 -3.43 -3.40
CA THR A 77 -5.11 -3.46 -4.44
C THR A 77 -3.74 -3.84 -3.86
N PHE A 78 -3.44 -3.37 -2.65
CA PHE A 78 -2.20 -3.74 -1.97
C PHE A 78 -2.11 -5.22 -1.62
N VAL A 79 -3.22 -5.82 -1.17
CA VAL A 79 -3.26 -7.25 -0.86
C VAL A 79 -2.94 -8.10 -2.10
N GLU A 80 -3.41 -7.71 -3.28
CA GLU A 80 -3.06 -8.40 -4.53
C GLU A 80 -1.57 -8.29 -4.87
N GLU A 81 -0.98 -7.10 -4.74
CA GLU A 81 0.47 -6.95 -4.93
C GLU A 81 1.29 -7.73 -3.90
N TRP A 82 0.89 -7.66 -2.62
CA TRP A 82 1.50 -8.43 -1.54
C TRP A 82 1.43 -9.93 -1.83
N ARG A 83 0.29 -10.39 -2.37
CA ARG A 83 0.09 -11.79 -2.75
C ARG A 83 1.11 -12.22 -3.81
N GLU A 84 1.17 -11.51 -4.94
CA GLU A 84 2.03 -11.87 -6.06
C GLU A 84 3.52 -11.74 -5.73
N LYS A 85 3.91 -10.65 -5.08
CA LYS A 85 5.32 -10.32 -4.87
C LYS A 85 5.93 -11.05 -3.67
N TYR A 86 5.13 -11.29 -2.61
CA TYR A 86 5.60 -11.85 -1.34
C TYR A 86 4.93 -13.18 -0.98
N ALA A 87 3.60 -13.21 -0.89
CA ALA A 87 2.88 -14.31 -0.25
C ALA A 87 3.10 -15.64 -0.97
N THR A 88 3.07 -15.65 -2.30
CA THR A 88 3.32 -16.86 -3.10
C THR A 88 4.73 -17.44 -2.95
N LYS A 89 5.72 -16.61 -2.62
CA LYS A 89 7.13 -17.02 -2.50
C LYS A 89 7.51 -17.40 -1.07
N HIS A 90 6.89 -16.77 -0.08
CA HIS A 90 7.31 -16.86 1.32
C HIS A 90 6.35 -17.62 2.23
N LEU A 91 5.08 -17.79 1.83
CA LEU A 91 4.11 -18.58 2.60
C LEU A 91 3.97 -19.99 2.03
N SER A 92 3.81 -20.98 2.91
CA SER A 92 3.45 -22.32 2.48
C SER A 92 2.05 -22.31 1.87
N HIS A 93 1.81 -23.22 0.90
CA HIS A 93 0.55 -23.29 0.16
C HIS A 93 -0.69 -23.33 1.08
N ARG A 94 -0.64 -24.12 2.15
CA ARG A 94 -1.72 -24.21 3.14
C ARG A 94 -1.95 -22.89 3.88
N THR A 95 -0.87 -22.18 4.24
CA THR A 95 -0.96 -20.91 4.96
C THR A 95 -1.53 -19.82 4.05
N LEU A 96 -1.04 -19.75 2.81
CA LEU A 96 -1.55 -18.83 1.79
C LEU A 96 -3.05 -19.03 1.56
N HIS A 97 -3.50 -20.28 1.40
CA HIS A 97 -4.91 -20.58 1.20
C HIS A 97 -5.79 -20.06 2.35
N VAL A 98 -5.37 -20.29 3.60
CA VAL A 98 -6.12 -19.80 4.77
C VAL A 98 -6.11 -18.27 4.85
N TYR A 99 -4.98 -17.64 4.54
CA TYR A 99 -4.87 -16.18 4.48
C TYR A 99 -5.82 -15.61 3.44
N GLU A 100 -5.81 -16.15 2.21
CA GLU A 100 -6.69 -15.73 1.11
C GLU A 100 -8.17 -15.85 1.49
N GLN A 101 -8.58 -16.95 2.13
CA GLN A 101 -9.96 -17.12 2.59
C GLN A 101 -10.37 -16.05 3.60
N ASN A 102 -9.55 -15.78 4.61
CA ASN A 102 -9.87 -14.78 5.62
C ASN A 102 -9.84 -13.35 5.04
N LEU A 103 -8.86 -13.07 4.17
CA LEU A 103 -8.76 -11.82 3.44
C LEU A 103 -10.02 -11.56 2.63
N LYS A 104 -10.42 -12.52 1.78
CA LYS A 104 -11.60 -12.40 0.91
C LYS A 104 -12.91 -12.29 1.69
N ASN A 105 -13.09 -13.11 2.72
CA ASN A 105 -14.39 -13.26 3.37
C ASN A 105 -14.68 -12.19 4.43
N ARG A 106 -13.66 -11.63 5.09
CA ARG A 106 -13.85 -10.73 6.24
C ARG A 106 -13.05 -9.43 6.17
N ILE A 107 -11.76 -9.52 5.82
CA ILE A 107 -10.85 -8.37 5.93
C ILE A 107 -11.06 -7.40 4.75
N ILE A 108 -11.04 -7.88 3.50
CA ILE A 108 -11.23 -7.05 2.30
C ILE A 108 -12.62 -6.37 2.27
N PRO A 109 -13.74 -7.02 2.63
CA PRO A 109 -15.03 -6.33 2.73
C PRO A 109 -15.01 -5.14 3.70
N THR A 110 -14.21 -5.21 4.76
CA THR A 110 -14.13 -4.15 5.78
C THR A 110 -13.12 -3.06 5.42
N PHE A 111 -11.91 -3.44 5.00
CA PHE A 111 -10.78 -2.53 4.80
C PHE A 111 -10.47 -2.22 3.34
N GLY A 112 -10.96 -3.04 2.40
CA GLY A 112 -10.53 -3.04 1.01
C GLY A 112 -10.72 -1.71 0.28
N HIS A 113 -11.75 -0.94 0.65
CA HIS A 113 -12.05 0.37 0.09
C HIS A 113 -11.22 1.51 0.70
N LEU A 114 -10.63 1.29 1.87
CA LEU A 114 -9.80 2.27 2.55
C LEU A 114 -8.43 2.37 1.86
N ARG A 115 -7.88 3.57 1.83
CA ARG A 115 -6.49 3.77 1.41
C ARG A 115 -5.55 3.33 2.50
N LEU A 116 -4.36 2.84 2.14
CA LEU A 116 -3.36 2.39 3.12
C LEU A 116 -3.01 3.47 4.15
N ASN A 117 -2.92 4.73 3.71
CA ASN A 117 -2.64 5.88 4.59
C ASN A 117 -3.82 6.30 5.49
N GLU A 118 -5.03 5.80 5.22
CA GLU A 118 -6.23 6.07 6.02
C GLU A 118 -6.45 5.00 7.08
N ILE A 119 -5.80 3.84 6.97
CA ILE A 119 -5.92 2.76 7.96
C ILE A 119 -5.23 3.19 9.25
N ARG A 120 -6.03 3.35 10.31
CA ARG A 120 -5.58 3.70 11.66
C ARG A 120 -5.81 2.54 12.62
N PRO A 121 -5.09 2.46 13.74
CA PRO A 121 -5.28 1.43 14.75
C PRO A 121 -6.73 1.29 15.22
N ILE A 122 -7.46 2.42 15.32
CA ILE A 122 -8.88 2.42 15.70
C ILE A 122 -9.77 1.63 14.72
N HIS A 123 -9.44 1.61 13.42
CA HIS A 123 -10.20 0.80 12.45
C HIS A 123 -10.01 -0.69 12.70
N ILE A 124 -8.80 -1.11 13.11
CA ILE A 124 -8.48 -2.50 13.46
C ILE A 124 -9.20 -2.91 14.75
N VAL A 125 -9.19 -2.05 15.78
CA VAL A 125 -9.91 -2.29 17.03
C VAL A 125 -11.42 -2.41 16.79
N ASN A 126 -12.00 -1.51 16.00
CA ASN A 126 -13.42 -1.55 15.65
C ASN A 126 -13.79 -2.80 14.86
N TYR A 127 -12.92 -3.26 13.97
CA TYR A 127 -13.10 -4.52 13.26
C TYR A 127 -13.05 -5.72 14.20
N ILE A 128 -12.07 -5.80 15.10
CA ILE A 128 -11.99 -6.88 16.10
C ILE A 128 -13.28 -6.93 16.92
N HIS A 129 -13.74 -5.77 17.41
CA HIS A 129 -14.98 -5.69 18.16
C HIS A 129 -16.22 -6.07 17.32
N SER A 130 -16.22 -5.80 16.02
CA SER A 130 -17.32 -6.22 15.16
C SER A 130 -17.38 -7.75 15.01
N LEU A 131 -16.24 -8.44 14.98
CA LEU A 131 -16.17 -9.91 14.89
C LEU A 131 -16.67 -10.64 16.15
N GLU A 132 -16.71 -9.96 17.30
CA GLU A 132 -17.24 -10.49 18.56
C GLU A 132 -18.78 -10.48 18.59
N LYS A 133 -19.42 -9.71 17.69
CA LYS A 133 -20.89 -9.55 17.67
C LYS A 133 -21.57 -10.74 17.02
N ASP A 134 -22.81 -10.98 17.46
CA ASP A 134 -23.68 -12.00 16.90
C ASP A 134 -24.00 -11.72 15.41
N GLY A 135 -24.22 -12.78 14.63
CA GLY A 135 -24.58 -12.68 13.20
C GLY A 135 -23.41 -12.53 12.23
N VAL A 136 -22.16 -12.46 12.71
CA VAL A 136 -20.95 -12.36 11.84
C VAL A 136 -20.46 -13.72 11.36
N ARG A 137 -20.91 -14.81 12.00
CA ARG A 137 -20.52 -16.16 11.63
C ARG A 137 -21.24 -16.62 10.36
N GLY A 138 -20.49 -17.19 9.42
CA GLY A 138 -21.05 -17.78 8.20
C GLY A 138 -21.87 -19.06 8.42
N ASP A 139 -21.82 -19.66 9.62
CA ASP A 139 -22.51 -20.91 9.96
C ASP A 139 -23.91 -20.70 10.56
N ARG A 140 -24.43 -19.45 10.56
CA ARG A 140 -25.75 -19.05 11.09
C ARG A 140 -25.99 -19.43 12.56
N LYS A 141 -24.93 -19.77 13.31
CA LYS A 141 -25.02 -20.01 14.74
C LYS A 141 -24.95 -18.69 15.51
N LYS A 142 -25.58 -18.67 16.69
CA LYS A 142 -25.51 -17.53 17.61
C LYS A 142 -24.08 -17.34 18.15
N GLY A 143 -23.73 -16.08 18.36
CA GLY A 143 -22.45 -15.62 18.92
C GLY A 143 -21.46 -15.13 17.87
N GLY A 144 -20.41 -14.45 18.34
CA GLY A 144 -19.29 -13.99 17.51
C GLY A 144 -18.29 -15.10 17.17
N LEU A 145 -17.23 -14.71 16.47
CA LEU A 145 -16.11 -15.59 16.17
C LEU A 145 -15.31 -15.93 17.45
N SER A 146 -14.63 -17.08 17.43
CA SER A 146 -13.77 -17.47 18.56
C SER A 146 -12.59 -16.51 18.70
N SER A 147 -12.12 -16.29 19.94
CA SER A 147 -10.96 -15.42 20.22
C SER A 147 -9.73 -15.82 19.39
N SER A 148 -9.46 -17.12 19.24
CA SER A 148 -8.35 -17.62 18.41
C SER A 148 -8.50 -17.25 16.93
N THR A 149 -9.73 -17.26 16.40
CA THR A 149 -10.00 -16.83 15.02
C THR A 149 -9.78 -15.33 14.84
N ILE A 150 -10.25 -14.53 15.79
CA ILE A 150 -10.08 -13.07 15.79
C ILE A 150 -8.60 -12.69 15.86
N GLN A 151 -7.83 -13.34 16.75
CA GLN A 151 -6.38 -13.15 16.85
C GLN A 151 -5.67 -13.54 15.55
N TYR A 152 -6.14 -14.58 14.87
CA TYR A 152 -5.57 -15.00 13.60
C TYR A 152 -5.84 -13.97 12.49
N ASP A 153 -7.04 -13.40 12.41
CA ASP A 153 -7.35 -12.30 11.49
C ASP A 153 -6.48 -11.07 11.77
N HIS A 154 -6.29 -10.71 13.04
CA HIS A 154 -5.37 -9.63 13.44
C HIS A 154 -3.93 -9.90 13.00
N LYS A 155 -3.45 -11.15 13.12
CA LYS A 155 -2.12 -11.56 12.64
C LYS A 155 -1.98 -11.39 11.13
N ILE A 156 -3.01 -11.73 10.36
CA ILE A 156 -3.01 -11.54 8.90
C ILE A 156 -2.93 -10.05 8.57
N ILE A 157 -3.79 -9.23 9.18
CA ILE A 157 -3.81 -7.77 8.96
C ILE A 157 -2.43 -7.16 9.27
N THR A 158 -1.85 -7.54 10.41
CA THR A 158 -0.51 -7.07 10.81
C THR A 158 0.54 -7.50 9.80
N ASN A 159 0.54 -8.77 9.38
CA ASN A 159 1.50 -9.28 8.41
C ASN A 159 1.45 -8.55 7.06
N VAL A 160 0.24 -8.23 6.58
CA VAL A 160 0.05 -7.45 5.34
C VAL A 160 0.53 -6.01 5.56
N LEU A 161 0.05 -5.32 6.61
CA LEU A 161 0.34 -3.90 6.83
C LEU A 161 1.81 -3.62 7.17
N THR A 162 2.50 -4.49 7.91
CA THR A 162 3.94 -4.29 8.18
C THR A 162 4.74 -4.23 6.88
N ARG A 163 4.29 -4.92 5.82
CA ARG A 163 4.97 -4.97 4.52
C ARG A 163 4.57 -3.81 3.61
N ALA A 164 3.58 -3.01 4.01
CA ALA A 164 3.27 -1.74 3.37
C ALA A 164 4.16 -0.59 3.86
N VAL A 165 4.84 -0.78 5.01
CA VAL A 165 5.68 0.24 5.65
C VAL A 165 7.16 0.10 5.26
N GLU A 166 7.58 -1.10 4.81
CA GLU A 166 8.92 -1.40 4.27
C GLU A 166 9.11 -0.87 2.85
#